data_AF-A0A2P2J2D7-F1
#
_entry.id   AF-A0A2P2J2D7-F1
#
_cell.length_a   1.000
_cell.length_b   1.000
_cell.length_c   1.000
_cell.angle_alpha   90.00
_cell.angle_beta   90.00
_cell.angle_gamma   90.00
#
_symmetry.space_group_name_H-M   'P 1'
#
loop_
_entity.id
_entity.type
_entity.pdbx_description
1 polymer ?
#
loop_
_entity_poly.entity_id
_entity_poly.type
_entity_poly.pdbx_seq_one_letter_code
_entity_poly.pdbx_strand_id
1 'polypeptide(L)'
;MASVVEPSINPLTSNVPIVDKYELTLTQAIQNVVAEIHKENPNLAQYNDVFYNLMQSRIDPSLETIWVFSALSFRSREITSNGLSDRVLIIKELFQLISGCAGPCGPSKSTALLAPVAFQVYKLVAELLGTDLGAKRLKKLTKEVKSLIGSILGYASVRSGKDLNEESDSHLLAPFVHLVSVWLSKGGRLESFLPLVSNEIFRDVSDGKCSVNYLARVVITEMLLLKLCLDLRTSNRGVELEKDLRRWVVGSVTAFQNFYLHDTLVNMLLEKILPVAPLLVCNFSL
;
A
#
# COMPACT_ATOMS: atom_id res chain seq x y z
N MET A 1 -41.79 -63.17 -9.26
CA MET A 1 -41.14 -62.01 -9.91
C MET A 1 -41.16 -60.86 -8.92
N ALA A 2 -40.07 -60.68 -8.17
CA ALA A 2 -39.90 -59.55 -7.25
C ALA A 2 -39.11 -58.48 -7.99
N SER A 3 -39.68 -57.28 -8.11
CA SER A 3 -39.05 -56.12 -8.74
C SER A 3 -38.15 -55.42 -7.71
N VAL A 4 -36.85 -55.41 -7.99
CA VAL A 4 -35.84 -54.65 -7.24
C VAL A 4 -35.97 -53.19 -7.64
N VAL A 5 -36.30 -52.32 -6.69
CA VAL A 5 -36.26 -50.86 -6.87
C VAL A 5 -34.89 -50.40 -6.38
N GLU A 6 -34.00 -50.05 -7.31
CA GLU A 6 -32.77 -49.33 -6.99
C GLU A 6 -33.09 -47.86 -6.63
N PRO A 7 -32.48 -47.29 -5.57
CA PRO A 7 -32.62 -45.87 -5.29
C PRO A 7 -31.74 -45.07 -6.25
N SER A 8 -32.36 -44.20 -7.05
CA SER A 8 -31.64 -43.23 -7.88
C SER A 8 -30.85 -42.27 -7.00
N ILE A 9 -29.52 -42.36 -7.07
CA ILE A 9 -28.60 -41.39 -6.46
C ILE A 9 -28.71 -40.10 -7.27
N ASN A 10 -29.48 -39.14 -6.76
CA ASN A 10 -29.42 -37.76 -7.26
C ASN A 10 -28.05 -37.18 -6.88
N PRO A 11 -27.23 -36.72 -7.83
CA PRO A 11 -26.05 -35.95 -7.48
C PRO A 11 -26.55 -34.62 -6.91
N LEU A 12 -26.34 -34.39 -5.62
CA LEU A 12 -26.40 -33.05 -5.05
C LEU A 12 -25.35 -32.22 -5.82
N THR A 13 -25.82 -31.47 -6.81
CA THR A 13 -25.11 -30.32 -7.33
C THR A 13 -25.02 -29.33 -6.16
N SER A 14 -23.89 -29.40 -5.47
CA SER A 14 -23.46 -28.41 -4.50
C SER A 14 -23.28 -27.08 -5.24
N ASN A 15 -24.38 -26.34 -5.36
CA ASN A 15 -24.39 -24.95 -5.80
C ASN A 15 -23.82 -24.10 -4.67
N VAL A 16 -22.50 -24.23 -4.44
CA VAL A 16 -21.75 -23.18 -3.75
C VAL A 16 -21.81 -21.95 -4.67
N PRO A 17 -22.36 -20.82 -4.22
CA PRO A 17 -22.35 -19.58 -4.99
C PRO A 17 -20.93 -19.32 -5.53
N ILE A 18 -20.81 -18.92 -6.80
CA ILE A 18 -19.52 -18.67 -7.46
C ILE A 18 -18.66 -17.66 -6.68
N VAL A 19 -19.31 -16.74 -5.95
CA VAL A 19 -18.67 -15.76 -5.04
C VAL A 19 -17.91 -16.47 -3.91
N ASP A 20 -18.55 -17.44 -3.25
CA ASP A 20 -17.96 -18.22 -2.15
C ASP A 20 -16.77 -19.06 -2.64
N LYS A 21 -16.84 -19.61 -3.85
CA LYS A 21 -15.72 -20.39 -4.42
C LYS A 21 -14.50 -19.51 -4.69
N TYR A 22 -14.69 -18.30 -5.19
CA TYR A 22 -13.59 -17.37 -5.44
C TYR A 22 -12.91 -16.98 -4.12
N GLU A 23 -13.68 -16.56 -3.12
CA GLU A 23 -13.15 -16.09 -1.83
C GLU A 23 -12.40 -17.19 -1.09
N LEU A 24 -12.92 -18.42 -1.11
CA LEU A 24 -12.24 -19.59 -0.56
C LEU A 24 -10.92 -19.86 -1.30
N THR A 25 -10.93 -19.81 -2.64
CA THR A 25 -9.73 -20.06 -3.45
C THR A 25 -8.66 -19.00 -3.19
N LEU A 26 -9.06 -17.73 -3.14
CA LEU A 26 -8.18 -16.60 -2.85
C LEU A 26 -7.58 -16.72 -1.44
N THR A 27 -8.41 -16.97 -0.43
CA THR A 27 -7.95 -17.12 0.96
C THR A 27 -6.95 -18.26 1.10
N GLN A 28 -7.24 -19.41 0.48
CA GLN A 28 -6.31 -20.54 0.48
C GLN A 28 -5.01 -20.22 -0.26
N ALA A 29 -5.08 -19.53 -1.41
CA ALA A 29 -3.90 -19.13 -2.16
C ALA A 29 -3.01 -18.16 -1.37
N ILE A 30 -3.60 -17.21 -0.65
CA ILE A 30 -2.89 -16.28 0.24
C ILE A 30 -2.20 -17.05 1.37
N GLN A 31 -2.91 -17.95 2.04
CA GLN A 31 -2.34 -18.78 3.10
C GLN A 31 -1.14 -19.61 2.60
N ASN A 32 -1.24 -20.17 1.39
CA ASN A 32 -0.15 -20.93 0.79
C ASN A 32 1.08 -20.04 0.53
N VAL A 33 0.88 -18.82 0.01
CA VAL A 33 1.99 -17.85 -0.18
C VAL A 33 2.61 -17.47 1.16
N VAL A 34 1.80 -17.16 2.17
CA VAL A 34 2.30 -16.82 3.51
C VAL A 34 3.11 -17.97 4.10
N ALA A 35 2.61 -19.21 4.00
CA ALA A 35 3.35 -20.39 4.47
C ALA A 35 4.67 -20.58 3.70
N GLU A 36 4.68 -20.37 2.38
CA GLU A 36 5.87 -20.47 1.55
C GLU A 36 6.95 -19.45 1.95
N ILE A 37 6.57 -18.20 2.20
CA ILE A 37 7.50 -17.11 2.59
C ILE A 37 8.30 -17.45 3.85
N HIS A 38 7.73 -18.23 4.77
CA HIS A 38 8.38 -18.59 6.02
C HIS A 38 9.40 -19.74 5.89
N LYS A 39 9.44 -20.44 4.75
CA LYS A 39 10.41 -21.50 4.48
C LYS A 39 11.84 -20.96 4.40
N GLU A 40 12.82 -21.86 4.43
CA GLU A 40 14.24 -21.49 4.28
C GLU A 40 14.58 -21.11 2.83
N ASN A 41 13.98 -21.79 1.85
CA ASN A 41 14.15 -21.51 0.42
C ASN A 41 12.77 -21.36 -0.25
N PRO A 42 12.16 -20.16 -0.18
CA PRO A 42 10.80 -19.95 -0.68
C PRO A 42 10.75 -19.97 -2.22
N ASN A 43 9.93 -20.83 -2.80
CA ASN A 43 9.64 -20.83 -4.24
C ASN A 43 8.30 -20.12 -4.52
N LEU A 44 8.37 -18.81 -4.69
CA LEU A 44 7.18 -17.98 -4.90
C LEU A 44 6.73 -17.88 -6.37
N ALA A 45 7.59 -18.27 -7.32
CA ALA A 45 7.32 -18.10 -8.74
C ALA A 45 6.07 -18.85 -9.21
N GLN A 46 5.81 -20.03 -8.64
CA GLN A 46 4.63 -20.86 -8.95
C GLN A 46 3.28 -20.18 -8.65
N TYR A 47 3.27 -19.15 -7.79
CA TYR A 47 2.03 -18.46 -7.41
C TYR A 47 1.70 -17.29 -8.33
N ASN A 48 2.62 -16.83 -9.20
CA ASN A 48 2.36 -15.71 -10.11
C ASN A 48 1.16 -15.99 -11.01
N ASP A 49 1.14 -17.15 -11.67
CA ASP A 49 0.06 -17.53 -12.58
C ASP A 49 -1.26 -17.71 -11.84
N VAL A 50 -1.22 -18.21 -10.61
CA VAL A 50 -2.41 -18.38 -9.76
C VAL A 50 -3.05 -17.02 -9.48
N PHE A 51 -2.27 -16.05 -9.00
CA PHE A 51 -2.79 -14.72 -8.68
C PHE A 51 -3.12 -13.90 -9.92
N TYR A 52 -2.41 -14.10 -11.04
CA TYR A 52 -2.79 -13.52 -12.32
C TYR A 52 -4.16 -14.02 -12.77
N ASN A 53 -4.41 -15.33 -12.73
CA ASN A 53 -5.70 -15.91 -13.09
C ASN A 53 -6.83 -15.46 -12.16
N LEU A 54 -6.57 -15.41 -10.85
CA LEU A 54 -7.53 -14.86 -9.88
C LEU A 54 -7.85 -13.39 -10.18
N MET A 55 -6.86 -12.59 -10.57
CA MET A 55 -7.07 -11.18 -10.93
C MET A 55 -7.93 -11.05 -12.18
N GLN A 56 -7.64 -11.84 -13.22
CA GLN A 56 -8.38 -11.82 -14.49
C GLN A 56 -9.79 -12.42 -14.40
N SER A 57 -10.09 -13.20 -13.36
CA SER A 57 -11.40 -13.82 -13.17
C SER A 57 -12.51 -12.84 -12.74
N ARG A 58 -12.17 -11.58 -12.42
CA ARG A 58 -13.12 -10.53 -12.03
C ARG A 58 -12.85 -9.23 -12.78
N ILE A 59 -13.92 -8.52 -13.13
CA ILE A 59 -13.84 -7.19 -13.74
C ILE A 59 -13.22 -6.19 -12.75
N ASP A 60 -13.68 -6.20 -11.50
CA ASP A 60 -13.09 -5.45 -10.40
C ASP A 60 -12.41 -6.44 -9.44
N PRO A 61 -11.09 -6.69 -9.60
CA PRO A 61 -10.37 -7.62 -8.76
C PRO A 61 -10.34 -7.18 -7.29
N SER A 62 -10.21 -8.16 -6.39
CA SER A 62 -10.08 -7.86 -4.97
C SER A 62 -8.74 -7.18 -4.66
N LEU A 63 -8.70 -6.39 -3.60
CA LEU A 63 -7.49 -5.69 -3.16
C LEU A 63 -6.36 -6.70 -2.88
N GLU A 64 -6.68 -7.79 -2.23
CA GLU A 64 -5.77 -8.87 -1.87
C GLU A 64 -5.10 -9.48 -3.09
N THR A 65 -5.88 -9.71 -4.14
CA THR A 65 -5.38 -10.35 -5.36
C THR A 65 -4.33 -9.48 -6.04
N ILE A 66 -4.64 -8.18 -6.20
CA ILE A 66 -3.72 -7.22 -6.81
C ILE A 66 -2.46 -7.07 -5.94
N TRP A 67 -2.62 -6.98 -4.61
CA TRP A 67 -1.49 -6.85 -3.70
C TRP A 67 -0.54 -8.04 -3.76
N VAL A 68 -1.05 -9.26 -3.65
CA VAL A 68 -0.18 -10.44 -3.66
C VAL A 68 0.45 -10.63 -5.04
N PHE A 69 -0.31 -10.46 -6.12
CA PHE A 69 0.25 -10.47 -7.49
C PHE A 69 1.40 -9.46 -7.66
N SER A 70 1.19 -8.24 -7.19
CA SER A 70 2.18 -7.17 -7.26
C SER A 70 3.42 -7.49 -6.42
N ALA A 71 3.26 -8.07 -5.23
CA ALA A 71 4.37 -8.46 -4.37
C ALA A 71 5.24 -9.55 -5.01
N LEU A 72 4.60 -10.58 -5.57
CA LEU A 72 5.29 -11.67 -6.26
C LEU A 72 6.08 -11.16 -7.48
N SER A 73 5.46 -10.27 -8.26
CA SER A 73 6.12 -9.61 -9.40
C SER A 73 7.27 -8.70 -8.95
N PHE A 74 7.08 -7.93 -7.89
CA PHE A 74 8.06 -6.96 -7.39
C PHE A 74 9.32 -7.61 -6.81
N ARG A 75 9.17 -8.65 -5.99
CA ARG A 75 10.29 -9.33 -5.31
C ARG A 75 11.35 -9.84 -6.31
N SER A 76 10.91 -10.32 -7.47
CA SER A 76 11.84 -10.76 -8.52
C SER A 76 12.77 -9.64 -9.02
N ARG A 77 12.30 -8.39 -9.04
CA ARG A 77 13.04 -7.21 -9.51
C ARG A 77 13.86 -6.56 -8.40
N GLU A 78 13.35 -6.55 -7.16
CA GLU A 78 14.06 -5.98 -6.00
C GLU A 78 15.43 -6.64 -5.79
N ILE A 79 15.52 -7.95 -6.03
CA ILE A 79 16.78 -8.74 -5.93
C ILE A 79 17.89 -8.19 -6.84
N THR A 80 17.53 -7.57 -7.98
CA THR A 80 18.50 -7.08 -8.98
C THR A 80 18.94 -5.63 -8.76
N SER A 81 18.47 -4.97 -7.71
CA SER A 81 18.72 -3.55 -7.47
C SER A 81 20.14 -3.27 -6.98
N ASN A 82 20.89 -2.41 -7.66
CA ASN A 82 22.28 -2.07 -7.33
C ASN A 82 22.45 -0.65 -6.73
N GLY A 83 21.39 -0.07 -6.18
CA GLY A 83 21.46 1.17 -5.39
C GLY A 83 20.20 2.04 -5.45
N LEU A 84 20.24 3.20 -4.79
CA LEU A 84 19.10 4.11 -4.63
C LEU A 84 18.44 4.54 -5.95
N SER A 85 19.21 4.75 -7.02
CA SER A 85 18.68 5.13 -8.33
C SER A 85 17.86 4.00 -8.97
N ASP A 86 18.35 2.77 -8.92
CA ASP A 86 17.62 1.61 -9.44
C ASP A 86 16.35 1.36 -8.63
N ARG A 87 16.43 1.56 -7.30
CA ARG A 87 15.25 1.45 -6.42
C ARG A 87 14.16 2.46 -6.77
N VAL A 88 14.51 3.70 -7.13
CA VAL A 88 13.52 4.69 -7.62
C VAL A 88 12.78 4.15 -8.85
N LEU A 89 13.51 3.53 -9.80
CA LEU A 89 12.91 2.96 -11.01
C LEU A 89 12.02 1.77 -10.68
N ILE A 90 12.51 0.84 -9.87
CA ILE A 90 11.75 -0.34 -9.44
C ILE A 90 10.45 0.06 -8.70
N ILE A 91 10.48 1.10 -7.87
CA ILE A 91 9.28 1.60 -7.19
C ILE A 91 8.33 2.30 -8.18
N LYS A 92 8.84 3.02 -9.19
CA LYS A 92 8.01 3.57 -10.27
C LYS A 92 7.29 2.48 -11.04
N GLU A 93 7.99 1.39 -11.37
CA GLU A 93 7.37 0.23 -12.03
C GLU A 93 6.32 -0.43 -11.16
N LEU A 94 6.56 -0.55 -9.84
CA LEU A 94 5.56 -1.06 -8.90
C LEU A 94 4.31 -0.17 -8.88
N PHE A 95 4.51 1.14 -8.79
CA PHE A 95 3.41 2.11 -8.86
C PHE A 95 2.62 1.96 -10.17
N GLN A 96 3.31 1.85 -11.30
CA GLN A 96 2.69 1.64 -12.60
C GLN A 96 1.90 0.33 -12.67
N LEU A 97 2.48 -0.77 -12.19
CA LEU A 97 1.83 -2.09 -12.13
C LEU A 97 0.53 -2.02 -11.34
N ILE A 98 0.60 -1.52 -10.09
CA ILE A 98 -0.58 -1.40 -9.22
C ILE A 98 -1.61 -0.46 -9.85
N SER A 99 -1.20 0.69 -10.36
CA SER A 99 -2.13 1.67 -10.94
C SER A 99 -2.85 1.13 -12.20
N GLY A 100 -2.17 0.30 -12.99
CA GLY A 100 -2.74 -0.40 -14.15
C GLY A 100 -3.74 -1.48 -13.72
N CYS A 101 -3.39 -2.30 -12.73
CA CYS A 101 -4.30 -3.30 -12.16
C CYS A 101 -5.54 -2.66 -11.49
N ALA A 102 -5.39 -1.45 -10.95
CA ALA A 102 -6.46 -0.67 -10.32
C ALA A 102 -7.36 0.08 -11.31
N GLY A 103 -7.15 -0.06 -12.62
CA GLY A 103 -7.97 0.57 -13.67
C GLY A 103 -9.50 0.47 -13.46
N PRO A 104 -10.05 -0.73 -13.20
CA PRO A 104 -11.49 -0.94 -13.01
C PRO A 104 -11.97 -0.69 -11.57
N CYS A 105 -11.06 -0.42 -10.64
CA CYS A 105 -11.37 -0.33 -9.21
C CYS A 105 -11.96 1.05 -8.84
N GLY A 106 -12.81 1.06 -7.81
CA GLY A 106 -13.33 2.30 -7.22
C GLY A 106 -12.24 3.21 -6.63
N PRO A 107 -12.53 4.50 -6.39
CA PRO A 107 -11.63 5.50 -5.83
C PRO A 107 -10.84 5.06 -4.60
N SER A 108 -11.53 4.56 -3.58
CA SER A 108 -10.93 4.15 -2.31
C SER A 108 -10.01 2.96 -2.52
N LYS A 109 -10.50 1.94 -3.23
CA LYS A 109 -9.69 0.73 -3.52
C LYS A 109 -8.44 1.08 -4.31
N SER A 110 -8.56 1.92 -5.34
CA SER A 110 -7.43 2.37 -6.16
C SER A 110 -6.34 3.06 -5.35
N THR A 111 -6.74 3.84 -4.34
CA THR A 111 -5.82 4.55 -3.46
C THR A 111 -5.24 3.63 -2.39
N ALA A 112 -6.06 2.81 -1.75
CA ALA A 112 -5.64 1.82 -0.75
C ALA A 112 -4.62 0.83 -1.32
N LEU A 113 -4.78 0.48 -2.60
CA LEU A 113 -3.85 -0.38 -3.32
C LEU A 113 -2.41 0.16 -3.35
N LEU A 114 -2.19 1.46 -3.15
CA LEU A 114 -0.88 2.09 -3.13
C LEU A 114 -0.12 1.91 -1.80
N ALA A 115 -0.69 1.27 -0.76
CA ALA A 115 0.01 1.09 0.52
C ALA A 115 1.40 0.44 0.38
N PRO A 116 1.59 -0.62 -0.43
CA PRO A 116 2.91 -1.19 -0.66
C PRO A 116 3.88 -0.22 -1.34
N VAL A 117 3.38 0.66 -2.22
CA VAL A 117 4.19 1.70 -2.85
C VAL A 117 4.65 2.70 -1.78
N ALA A 118 3.75 3.15 -0.92
CA ALA A 118 4.05 4.07 0.17
C ALA A 118 5.13 3.48 1.11
N PHE A 119 4.99 2.20 1.49
CA PHE A 119 5.99 1.48 2.27
C PHE A 119 7.38 1.48 1.61
N GLN A 120 7.45 1.18 0.30
CA GLN A 120 8.74 1.17 -0.40
C GLN A 120 9.34 2.58 -0.58
N VAL A 121 8.49 3.59 -0.80
CA VAL A 121 8.93 5.00 -0.83
C VAL A 121 9.46 5.43 0.53
N TYR A 122 8.80 5.05 1.64
CA TYR A 122 9.32 5.30 2.98
C TYR A 122 10.71 4.70 3.17
N LYS A 123 10.91 3.41 2.85
CA LYS A 123 12.22 2.75 2.96
C LYS A 123 13.28 3.51 2.16
N LEU A 124 12.93 3.95 0.96
CA LEU A 124 13.82 4.73 0.10
C LEU A 124 14.16 6.10 0.71
N VAL A 125 13.17 6.81 1.25
CA VAL A 125 13.37 8.11 1.91
C VAL A 125 14.22 7.96 3.17
N ALA A 126 13.92 7.00 4.04
CA ALA A 126 14.68 6.74 5.25
C ALA A 126 16.17 6.49 4.94
N GLU A 127 16.46 5.67 3.93
CA GLU A 127 17.84 5.42 3.49
C GLU A 127 18.48 6.65 2.84
N LEU A 128 17.77 7.36 1.96
CA LEU A 128 18.26 8.59 1.33
C LEU A 128 18.63 9.64 2.37
N LEU A 129 17.87 9.74 3.46
CA LEU A 129 18.07 10.70 4.54
C LEU A 129 19.17 10.30 5.53
N GLY A 130 19.50 9.01 5.60
CA GLY A 130 20.56 8.46 6.45
C GLY A 130 21.90 8.23 5.74
N THR A 131 21.96 8.35 4.41
CA THR A 131 23.18 8.09 3.64
C THR A 131 23.96 9.38 3.37
N ASP A 132 25.27 9.36 3.62
CA ASP A 132 26.15 10.46 3.21
C ASP A 132 26.47 10.37 1.72
N LEU A 133 25.64 11.04 0.91
CA LEU A 133 25.81 11.16 -0.53
C LEU A 133 26.36 12.54 -0.86
N GLY A 134 27.30 12.62 -1.81
CA GLY A 134 27.78 13.90 -2.33
C GLY A 134 26.61 14.80 -2.77
N ALA A 135 26.67 16.09 -2.41
CA ALA A 135 25.54 17.04 -2.51
C ALA A 135 24.81 17.04 -3.86
N LYS A 136 25.54 16.89 -4.97
CA LYS A 136 24.96 16.82 -6.32
C LYS A 136 24.08 15.58 -6.52
N ARG A 137 24.53 14.42 -6.04
CA ARG A 137 23.80 13.14 -6.15
C ARG A 137 22.59 13.15 -5.22
N LEU A 138 22.75 13.63 -3.99
CA LEU A 138 21.66 13.79 -3.03
C LEU A 138 20.54 14.69 -3.59
N LYS A 139 20.90 15.85 -4.15
CA LYS A 139 19.93 16.78 -4.75
C LYS A 139 19.17 16.16 -5.93
N LYS A 140 19.88 15.43 -6.81
CA LYS A 140 19.27 14.74 -7.96
C LYS A 140 18.27 13.67 -7.49
N LEU A 141 18.71 12.76 -6.61
CA LEU A 141 17.86 11.69 -6.08
C LEU A 141 16.65 12.25 -5.32
N THR A 142 16.86 13.27 -4.49
CA THR A 142 15.75 13.90 -3.76
C THR A 142 14.71 14.49 -4.71
N LYS A 143 15.12 15.11 -5.82
CA LYS A 143 14.19 15.61 -6.83
C LYS A 143 13.40 14.48 -7.48
N GLU A 144 14.05 13.36 -7.80
CA GLU A 144 13.40 12.19 -8.39
C GLU A 144 12.39 11.56 -7.42
N VAL A 145 12.74 11.43 -6.13
CA VAL A 145 11.85 10.91 -5.09
C VAL A 145 10.67 11.85 -4.86
N LYS A 146 10.88 13.16 -4.76
CA LYS A 146 9.79 14.15 -4.67
C LYS A 146 8.87 14.09 -5.88
N SER A 147 9.42 13.93 -7.08
CA SER A 147 8.62 13.76 -8.30
C SER A 147 7.77 12.49 -8.25
N LEU A 148 8.32 11.37 -7.75
CA LEU A 148 7.58 10.13 -7.57
C LEU A 148 6.43 10.29 -6.58
N ILE A 149 6.70 10.87 -5.40
CA ILE A 149 5.67 11.18 -4.41
C ILE A 149 4.57 12.06 -5.00
N GLY A 150 4.95 13.08 -5.77
CA GLY A 150 4.02 13.96 -6.49
C GLY A 150 3.12 13.19 -7.47
N SER A 151 3.69 12.27 -8.25
CA SER A 151 2.91 11.42 -9.18
C SER A 151 1.92 10.52 -8.44
N ILE A 152 2.32 9.93 -7.31
CA ILE A 152 1.46 9.06 -6.49
C ILE A 152 0.29 9.87 -5.90
N LEU A 153 0.58 11.03 -5.31
CA LEU A 153 -0.45 11.92 -4.76
C LEU A 153 -1.37 12.47 -5.85
N GLY A 154 -0.82 12.78 -7.04
CA GLY A 154 -1.61 13.22 -8.19
C GLY A 154 -2.57 12.13 -8.67
N TYR A 155 -2.09 10.88 -8.78
CA TYR A 155 -2.95 9.74 -9.09
C TYR A 155 -4.04 9.54 -8.03
N ALA A 156 -3.68 9.57 -6.75
CA ALA A 156 -4.65 9.44 -5.66
C ALA A 156 -5.70 10.56 -5.72
N SER A 157 -5.31 11.81 -5.97
CA SER A 157 -6.25 12.94 -6.11
C SER A 157 -7.20 12.78 -7.29
N VAL A 158 -6.70 12.36 -8.47
CA VAL A 158 -7.56 12.12 -9.65
C VAL A 158 -8.57 10.99 -9.39
N ARG A 159 -8.18 9.97 -8.61
CA ARG A 159 -9.10 8.90 -8.21
C ARG A 159 -10.06 9.34 -7.11
N SER A 160 -9.64 10.22 -6.20
CA SER A 160 -10.37 10.71 -5.02
C SER A 160 -11.43 11.77 -5.34
N GLY A 161 -12.18 11.61 -6.45
CA GLY A 161 -13.30 12.51 -6.78
C GLY A 161 -14.33 12.63 -5.65
N LYS A 162 -15.37 13.47 -5.83
CA LYS A 162 -16.42 13.74 -4.82
C LYS A 162 -17.09 12.49 -4.22
N ASP A 163 -16.93 11.34 -4.86
CA ASP A 163 -17.60 10.08 -4.57
C ASP A 163 -16.97 9.28 -3.41
N LEU A 164 -15.84 9.70 -2.82
CA LEU A 164 -15.23 9.01 -1.65
C LEU A 164 -16.14 8.97 -0.41
N ASN A 165 -17.12 9.88 -0.32
CA ASN A 165 -18.11 9.89 0.77
C ASN A 165 -19.31 8.97 0.50
N GLU A 166 -19.49 8.49 -0.73
CA GLU A 166 -20.63 7.68 -1.16
C GLU A 166 -20.25 6.21 -1.46
N GLU A 167 -18.95 5.88 -1.48
CA GLU A 167 -18.47 4.53 -1.72
C GLU A 167 -18.73 3.61 -0.51
N SER A 168 -19.42 2.50 -0.74
CA SER A 168 -19.67 1.46 0.27
C SER A 168 -18.37 0.98 0.89
N ASP A 169 -18.27 1.05 2.22
CA ASP A 169 -17.14 0.50 2.97
C ASP A 169 -17.02 -1.00 2.69
N SER A 170 -16.03 -1.35 1.87
CA SER A 170 -15.69 -2.74 1.58
C SER A 170 -14.66 -3.21 2.61
N HIS A 171 -14.87 -4.41 3.16
CA HIS A 171 -13.91 -5.06 4.05
C HIS A 171 -12.90 -5.90 3.27
N LEU A 172 -11.78 -6.20 3.92
CA LEU A 172 -10.77 -7.11 3.39
C LEU A 172 -11.26 -8.56 3.48
N LEU A 173 -11.01 -9.35 2.43
CA LEU A 173 -11.32 -10.77 2.35
C LEU A 173 -10.30 -11.62 3.14
N ALA A 174 -9.08 -11.11 3.31
CA ALA A 174 -8.03 -11.76 4.08
C ALA A 174 -7.57 -10.87 5.24
N PRO A 175 -7.08 -11.46 6.35
CA PRO A 175 -6.49 -10.69 7.43
C PRO A 175 -5.38 -9.76 6.93
N PHE A 176 -5.43 -8.49 7.30
CA PHE A 176 -4.45 -7.48 6.90
C PHE A 176 -3.00 -7.92 7.15
N VAL A 177 -2.77 -8.57 8.30
CA VAL A 177 -1.48 -9.15 8.69
C VAL A 177 -0.92 -10.13 7.65
N HIS A 178 -1.76 -10.97 7.05
CA HIS A 178 -1.32 -11.93 6.03
C HIS A 178 -0.89 -11.18 4.77
N LEU A 179 -1.65 -10.17 4.36
CA LEU A 179 -1.34 -9.38 3.19
C LEU A 179 -0.02 -8.61 3.33
N VAL A 180 0.19 -7.97 4.48
CA VAL A 180 1.42 -7.23 4.76
C VAL A 180 2.62 -8.17 4.86
N SER A 181 2.47 -9.38 5.41
CA SER A 181 3.58 -10.34 5.49
C SER A 181 4.19 -10.67 4.12
N VAL A 182 3.40 -10.58 3.03
CA VAL A 182 3.88 -10.77 1.66
C VAL A 182 4.84 -9.66 1.21
N TRP A 183 4.85 -8.51 1.88
CA TRP A 183 5.72 -7.36 1.60
C TRP A 183 6.91 -7.24 2.55
N LEU A 184 6.89 -7.91 3.69
CA LEU A 184 7.95 -7.83 4.69
C LEU A 184 9.08 -8.84 4.44
N SER A 185 10.28 -8.50 4.89
CA SER A 185 11.37 -9.48 5.01
C SER A 185 11.07 -10.46 6.14
N LYS A 186 11.72 -11.63 6.12
CA LYS A 186 11.58 -12.64 7.17
C LYS A 186 11.90 -12.03 8.54
N GLY A 187 10.97 -12.12 9.48
CA GLY A 187 11.08 -11.52 10.82
C GLY A 187 10.80 -10.01 10.89
N GLY A 188 10.30 -9.39 9.81
CA GLY A 188 9.86 -8.00 9.82
C GLY A 188 8.68 -7.77 10.76
N ARG A 189 8.69 -6.64 11.46
CA ARG A 189 7.59 -6.20 12.32
C ARG A 189 6.46 -5.63 11.47
N LEU A 190 5.20 -5.94 11.80
CA LEU A 190 4.04 -5.51 11.01
C LEU A 190 3.94 -3.98 10.97
N GLU A 191 4.29 -3.32 12.09
CA GLU A 191 4.33 -1.87 12.28
C GLU A 191 5.27 -1.17 11.29
N SER A 192 6.24 -1.90 10.71
CA SER A 192 7.16 -1.32 9.74
C SER A 192 6.50 -1.01 8.39
N PHE A 193 5.32 -1.57 8.11
CA PHE A 193 4.63 -1.38 6.83
C PHE A 193 3.99 0.00 6.69
N LEU A 194 3.53 0.59 7.80
CA LEU A 194 2.96 1.95 7.87
C LEU A 194 3.68 2.73 8.99
N PRO A 195 4.96 3.10 8.78
CA PRO A 195 5.83 3.58 9.85
C PRO A 195 5.61 5.04 10.26
N LEU A 196 4.86 5.83 9.48
CA LEU A 196 4.56 7.23 9.77
C LEU A 196 3.16 7.47 10.33
N VAL A 197 2.34 6.42 10.45
CA VAL A 197 1.08 6.53 11.18
C VAL A 197 1.25 6.13 12.63
N SER A 198 0.34 6.59 13.47
CA SER A 198 0.39 6.30 14.89
C SER A 198 0.04 4.86 15.20
N ASN A 199 0.48 4.40 16.38
CA ASN A 199 0.21 3.04 16.84
C ASN A 199 -1.30 2.75 16.96
N GLU A 200 -2.11 3.77 17.23
CA GLU A 200 -3.57 3.64 17.26
C GLU A 200 -4.14 3.35 15.87
N ILE A 201 -3.78 4.18 14.88
CA ILE A 201 -4.18 3.99 13.48
C ILE A 201 -3.72 2.62 12.99
N PHE A 202 -2.47 2.25 13.29
CA PHE A 202 -1.91 0.96 12.89
C PHE A 202 -2.67 -0.23 13.51
N ARG A 203 -3.04 -0.14 14.79
CA ARG A 203 -3.83 -1.17 15.47
C ARG A 203 -5.22 -1.30 14.84
N ASP A 204 -5.87 -0.18 14.55
CA ASP A 204 -7.18 -0.17 13.89
C ASP A 204 -7.13 -0.82 12.50
N VAL A 205 -6.03 -0.60 11.77
CA VAL A 205 -5.78 -1.29 10.49
C VAL A 205 -5.59 -2.80 10.70
N SER A 206 -4.88 -3.20 11.76
CA SER A 206 -4.46 -4.58 12.00
C SER A 206 -5.56 -5.48 12.59
N ASP A 207 -6.45 -4.93 13.41
CA ASP A 207 -7.51 -5.67 14.13
C ASP A 207 -8.70 -6.06 13.23
N GLY A 208 -8.55 -5.98 11.90
CA GLY A 208 -9.59 -6.36 10.93
C GLY A 208 -10.76 -5.38 10.83
N LYS A 209 -10.69 -4.25 11.54
CA LYS A 209 -11.66 -3.14 11.46
C LYS A 209 -11.39 -2.19 10.28
N CYS A 210 -10.31 -2.44 9.54
CA CYS A 210 -9.89 -1.62 8.42
C CYS A 210 -10.83 -1.77 7.23
N SER A 211 -11.61 -0.74 6.93
CA SER A 211 -12.25 -0.63 5.62
C SER A 211 -11.23 -0.21 4.57
N VAL A 212 -11.49 -0.55 3.31
CA VAL A 212 -10.66 -0.10 2.18
C VAL A 212 -10.58 1.43 2.12
N ASN A 213 -11.65 2.14 2.47
CA ASN A 213 -11.66 3.60 2.55
C ASN A 213 -10.75 4.12 3.67
N TYR A 214 -10.76 3.49 4.85
CA TYR A 214 -9.83 3.84 5.92
C TYR A 214 -8.37 3.66 5.50
N LEU A 215 -8.03 2.52 4.87
CA LEU A 215 -6.70 2.28 4.35
C LEU A 215 -6.27 3.32 3.30
N ALA A 216 -7.18 3.73 2.41
CA ALA A 216 -6.91 4.78 1.42
C ALA A 216 -6.48 6.10 2.09
N ARG A 217 -7.17 6.50 3.16
CA ARG A 217 -6.85 7.71 3.94
C ARG A 217 -5.47 7.61 4.60
N VAL A 218 -5.17 6.46 5.18
CA VAL A 218 -3.86 6.15 5.78
C VAL A 218 -2.74 6.30 4.74
N VAL A 219 -2.93 5.74 3.54
CA VAL A 219 -1.94 5.81 2.45
C VAL A 219 -1.69 7.23 1.97
N ILE A 220 -2.75 8.02 1.75
CA ILE A 220 -2.58 9.42 1.37
C ILE A 220 -1.80 10.16 2.47
N THR A 221 -2.14 9.91 3.74
CA THR A 221 -1.51 10.60 4.85
C THR A 221 -0.01 10.28 4.97
N GLU A 222 0.37 9.00 4.90
CA GLU A 222 1.77 8.55 4.81
C GLU A 222 2.54 9.31 3.71
N MET A 223 1.97 9.36 2.50
CA MET A 223 2.60 10.02 1.35
C MET A 223 2.74 11.54 1.54
N LEU A 224 1.74 12.18 2.17
CA LEU A 224 1.78 13.60 2.51
C LEU A 224 2.87 13.89 3.55
N LEU A 225 2.98 13.05 4.59
CA LEU A 225 4.02 13.15 5.62
C LEU A 225 5.43 12.92 5.06
N LEU A 226 5.60 11.95 4.16
CA LEU A 226 6.88 11.72 3.45
C LEU A 226 7.30 12.94 2.64
N LYS A 227 6.35 13.54 1.90
CA LYS A 227 6.61 14.76 1.15
C LYS A 227 7.06 15.89 2.07
N LEU A 228 6.32 16.10 3.17
CA LEU A 228 6.63 17.10 4.18
C LEU A 228 8.04 16.91 4.75
N CYS A 229 8.42 15.69 5.12
CA CYS A 229 9.75 15.38 5.64
C CYS A 229 10.87 15.78 4.66
N LEU A 230 10.69 15.49 3.37
CA LEU A 230 11.66 15.86 2.34
C LEU A 230 11.72 17.38 2.13
N ASP A 231 10.57 18.05 2.15
CA ASP A 231 10.50 19.52 2.01
C ASP A 231 11.20 20.21 3.19
N LEU A 232 10.92 19.79 4.43
CA LEU A 232 11.57 20.33 5.64
C LEU A 232 13.09 20.17 5.62
N ARG A 233 13.61 19.11 5.02
CA ARG A 233 15.06 18.84 4.95
C ARG A 233 15.78 19.53 3.81
N THR A 234 15.08 19.89 2.73
CA THR A 234 15.73 20.40 1.51
C THR A 234 15.38 21.84 1.14
N SER A 235 14.33 22.40 1.73
CA SER A 235 13.93 23.78 1.51
C SER A 235 14.72 24.75 2.37
N ASN A 236 14.86 25.98 1.88
CA ASN A 236 15.42 27.08 2.66
C ASN A 236 14.48 27.36 3.85
N ARG A 237 15.01 27.27 5.07
CA ARG A 237 14.24 27.49 6.30
C ARG A 237 13.65 28.91 6.36
N GLY A 238 12.53 29.07 7.07
CA GLY A 238 11.90 30.38 7.32
C GLY A 238 10.65 30.63 6.47
N VAL A 239 10.41 31.89 6.11
CA VAL A 239 9.14 32.37 5.53
C VAL A 239 8.79 31.72 4.19
N GLU A 240 9.77 31.35 3.37
CA GLU A 240 9.51 30.71 2.07
C GLU A 240 9.01 29.27 2.24
N LEU A 241 9.62 28.51 3.14
CA LEU A 241 9.13 27.19 3.53
C LEU A 241 7.70 27.27 4.08
N GLU A 242 7.40 28.24 4.94
CA GLU A 242 6.06 28.43 5.47
C GLU A 242 5.02 28.70 4.37
N LYS A 243 5.35 29.55 3.39
CA LYS A 243 4.47 29.83 2.23
C LYS A 243 4.25 28.58 1.39
N ASP A 244 5.30 27.81 1.13
CA ASP A 244 5.21 26.57 0.34
C ASP A 244 4.40 25.50 1.05
N LEU A 245 4.60 25.34 2.36
CA LEU A 245 3.79 24.45 3.19
C LEU A 245 2.33 24.88 3.20
N ARG A 246 2.04 26.18 3.34
CA ARG A 246 0.67 26.70 3.30
C ARG A 246 0.01 26.44 1.95
N ARG A 247 0.70 26.71 0.83
CA ARG A 247 0.20 26.39 -0.52
C ARG A 247 -0.07 24.90 -0.67
N TRP A 248 0.82 24.06 -0.14
CA TRP A 248 0.67 22.62 -0.20
C TRP A 248 -0.50 22.11 0.63
N VAL A 249 -0.71 22.61 1.86
CA VAL A 249 -1.87 22.26 2.69
C VAL A 249 -3.15 22.65 1.96
N VAL A 250 -3.25 23.89 1.48
CA VAL A 250 -4.43 24.35 0.72
C VAL A 250 -4.66 23.49 -0.54
N GLY A 251 -3.60 23.20 -1.29
CA GLY A 251 -3.67 22.35 -2.48
C GLY A 251 -4.13 20.94 -2.15
N SER A 252 -3.63 20.33 -1.08
CA SER A 252 -4.00 18.97 -0.65
C SER A 252 -5.45 18.92 -0.17
N VAL A 253 -5.90 19.92 0.59
CA VAL A 253 -7.32 20.03 1.00
C VAL A 253 -8.24 20.15 -0.21
N THR A 254 -7.87 20.99 -1.16
CA THR A 254 -8.65 21.20 -2.39
C THR A 254 -8.67 19.97 -3.29
N ALA A 255 -7.57 19.20 -3.31
CA ALA A 255 -7.35 18.06 -4.20
C ALA A 255 -8.03 16.77 -3.73
N PHE A 256 -8.16 16.55 -2.41
CA PHE A 256 -8.73 15.32 -1.86
C PHE A 256 -10.16 15.49 -1.33
N GLN A 257 -10.57 16.71 -0.97
CA GLN A 257 -11.94 17.07 -0.53
C GLN A 257 -12.58 16.10 0.47
N ASN A 258 -11.78 15.40 1.27
CA ASN A 258 -12.22 14.35 2.19
C ASN A 258 -11.98 14.81 3.61
N PHE A 259 -13.06 15.15 4.32
CA PHE A 259 -12.98 15.65 5.70
C PHE A 259 -12.26 14.68 6.63
N TYR A 260 -12.51 13.38 6.49
CA TYR A 260 -11.91 12.35 7.33
C TYR A 260 -10.42 12.15 7.08
N LEU A 261 -9.95 12.42 5.86
CA LEU A 261 -8.51 12.45 5.56
C LEU A 261 -7.84 13.59 6.34
N HIS A 262 -8.45 14.77 6.35
CA HIS A 262 -7.90 15.93 7.06
C HIS A 262 -7.92 15.73 8.57
N ASP A 263 -9.00 15.16 9.11
CA ASP A 263 -9.08 14.77 10.51
C ASP A 263 -7.96 13.78 10.89
N THR A 264 -7.76 12.73 10.10
CA THR A 264 -6.68 11.73 10.31
C THR A 264 -5.30 12.38 10.31
N LEU A 265 -5.02 13.27 9.35
CA LEU A 265 -3.76 14.02 9.27
C LEU A 265 -3.56 14.95 10.47
N VAL A 266 -4.60 15.70 10.85
CA VAL A 266 -4.54 16.63 12.00
C VAL A 266 -4.32 15.87 13.30
N ASN A 267 -5.03 14.77 13.53
CA ASN A 267 -4.88 13.95 14.73
C ASN A 267 -3.44 13.46 14.88
N MET A 268 -2.82 12.96 13.79
CA MET A 268 -1.41 12.55 13.81
C MET A 268 -0.46 13.73 14.07
N LEU A 269 -0.71 14.89 13.47
CA LEU A 269 0.15 16.08 13.67
C LEU A 269 0.06 16.65 15.09
N LEU A 270 -1.03 16.38 15.81
CA LEU A 270 -1.25 16.80 17.20
C LEU A 270 -0.68 15.81 18.22
N GLU A 271 -0.15 14.66 17.79
CA GLU A 271 0.45 13.69 18.70
C GLU A 271 1.71 14.24 19.38
N LYS A 272 1.85 13.92 20.66
CA LYS A 272 2.96 14.39 21.52
C LYS A 272 4.34 14.01 20.97
N ILE A 273 4.43 12.88 20.26
CA ILE A 273 5.62 12.42 19.55
C ILE A 273 5.19 12.07 18.15
N LEU A 274 5.59 12.89 17.18
CA LEU A 274 5.28 12.64 15.78
C LEU A 274 6.00 11.37 15.30
N PRO A 275 5.31 10.43 14.62
CA PRO A 275 5.95 9.27 13.98
C PRO A 275 7.02 9.65 12.95
N VAL A 276 6.96 10.88 12.41
CA VAL A 276 7.99 11.45 11.53
C VAL A 276 9.25 11.92 12.28
N ALA A 277 9.23 12.02 13.60
CA ALA A 277 10.36 12.51 14.40
C ALA A 277 11.68 11.78 14.09
N PRO A 278 11.76 10.45 13.92
CA PRO A 278 12.99 9.77 13.55
C PRO A 278 13.58 10.26 12.22
N LEU A 279 12.74 10.57 11.22
CA LEU A 279 13.18 11.13 9.93
C LEU A 279 13.66 12.58 10.06
N LEU A 280 13.17 13.32 11.04
CA LEU A 280 13.52 14.73 11.28
C LEU A 280 14.72 14.89 12.23
N VAL A 281 14.91 13.94 13.16
CA VAL A 281 15.87 14.02 14.28
C VAL A 281 17.28 13.55 13.94
N CYS A 282 17.58 12.99 12.74
CA CYS A 282 18.99 12.70 12.37
C CYS A 282 19.88 13.96 12.15
N ASN A 283 19.64 15.06 12.88
CA ASN A 283 20.58 16.17 13.12
C ASN A 283 20.26 16.91 14.45
N PHE A 284 20.36 16.21 15.58
CA PHE A 284 20.78 16.85 16.84
C PHE A 284 22.05 16.18 17.36
N SER A 285 23.11 16.23 16.56
CA SER A 285 24.47 16.18 17.09
C SER A 285 25.01 17.60 16.95
N LEU A 286 24.96 18.34 18.06
CA LEU A 286 25.73 19.56 18.27
C LEU A 286 27.23 19.24 18.22
#